data_AF-B4N7Q0-F1
#
_entry.id   AF-B4N7Q0-F1
#
_cell.length_a   1.000
_cell.length_b   1.000
_cell.length_c   1.000
_cell.angle_alpha   90.00
_cell.angle_beta   90.00
_cell.angle_gamma   90.00
#
_symmetry.space_group_name_H-M   'P 1'
#
loop_
_entity.id
_entity.type
_entity.pdbx_description
1 polymer ?
#
loop_
_entity_poly.entity_id
_entity_poly.type
_entity_poly.pdbx_seq_one_letter_code
_entity_poly.pdbx_strand_id
1 'polypeptide(L)'
;MNKLEISELCSFYRICRYLGIFCIHYNSQRERYRLRRSLICYLVHFALQTYLVSCMVILVIYWKWCFKSEKTTTGNHYDRLVLFLALCMQFVQNAWLIWLQGPHLRIVRQLELYRRKYLTHMRLSLPKRMLLIIAITNMLYLMNFLKSCVLEWFANASRLFVFSTLGFPLRCLITSFTMGTYLGLINIVYHVLQWNQSQMVVIVEQLSHPKRSCETILRLRCCLELYDRLVLLCNEEISLVYGFIAWLSVLFASLDVTGIIYLTMVIQTDKSLGEHLLFNIIWLSPTLMTCAAGLMSNRVAIQANKTAKILSKIPRTGTGLDRMVEKFLLKNLRQQPILTAYGFFALDKSTLFNLFTAIFTYMVILVQFKEMENSTKAIQRGTAAGQQNFTQQ
;
A
#
# COMPACT_ATOMS: atom_id res chain seq x y z
N MET A 1 30.04 12.03 23.93
CA MET A 1 29.30 12.51 22.74
C MET A 1 28.62 11.32 22.08
N ASN A 2 27.31 11.43 21.88
CA ASN A 2 26.35 10.33 21.86
C ASN A 2 26.44 9.37 20.66
N LYS A 3 26.18 8.09 20.95
CA LYS A 3 25.93 7.00 20.00
C LYS A 3 25.00 7.48 18.87
N LEU A 4 25.59 7.55 17.67
CA LEU A 4 24.98 7.36 16.36
C LEU A 4 23.45 7.50 16.34
N GLU A 5 22.95 8.61 15.79
CA GLU A 5 21.59 8.68 15.26
C GLU A 5 21.48 7.72 14.06
N ILE A 6 21.31 6.43 14.37
CA ILE A 6 21.02 5.39 13.38
C ILE A 6 19.80 5.88 12.60
N SER A 7 19.98 6.04 11.28
CA SER A 7 18.93 6.46 10.36
C SER A 7 17.63 5.73 10.68
N GLU A 8 16.52 6.45 10.90
CA GLU A 8 15.28 5.87 11.45
C GLU A 8 14.65 4.83 10.49
N LEU A 9 15.00 4.88 9.20
CA LEU A 9 14.66 3.86 8.20
C LEU A 9 15.52 2.58 8.29
N CYS A 10 16.63 2.59 9.02
CA CYS A 10 17.53 1.45 9.13
C CYS A 10 16.84 0.25 9.79
N SER A 11 15.94 0.48 10.75
CA SER A 11 15.15 -0.59 11.39
C SER A 11 14.19 -1.24 10.38
N PHE A 12 13.54 -0.43 9.52
CA PHE A 12 12.69 -0.95 8.44
C PHE A 12 13.48 -1.82 7.46
N TYR A 13 14.60 -1.33 6.96
CA TYR A 13 15.42 -2.08 5.99
C TYR A 13 16.04 -3.34 6.60
N ARG A 14 16.35 -3.32 7.90
CA ARG A 14 16.84 -4.51 8.60
C ARG A 14 15.77 -5.61 8.60
N ILE A 15 14.52 -5.27 8.93
CA ILE A 15 13.40 -6.22 8.94
C ILE A 15 13.08 -6.69 7.51
N CYS A 16 13.01 -5.78 6.54
CA CYS A 16 12.76 -6.11 5.14
C CYS A 16 13.82 -7.07 4.56
N ARG A 17 15.07 -6.99 5.03
CA ARG A 17 16.13 -7.93 4.63
C ARG A 17 15.93 -9.32 5.20
N TYR A 18 15.50 -9.45 6.46
CA TYR A 18 15.19 -10.75 7.04
C TYR A 18 13.95 -11.39 6.39
N LEU A 19 13.00 -10.57 5.92
CA LEU A 19 11.83 -11.01 5.16
C LEU A 19 12.13 -11.32 3.68
N GLY A 20 13.37 -11.13 3.20
CA GLY A 20 13.73 -11.38 1.80
C GLY A 20 13.12 -10.39 0.79
N ILE A 21 12.68 -9.21 1.26
CA ILE A 21 12.06 -8.16 0.43
C ILE A 21 13.14 -7.30 -0.24
N PHE A 22 14.10 -6.80 0.55
CA PHE A 22 15.19 -5.94 0.07
C PHE A 22 16.55 -6.43 0.55
N CYS A 23 17.56 -6.45 -0.33
CA CYS A 23 18.94 -6.73 0.07
C CYS A 23 19.75 -5.44 0.37
N ILE A 24 19.06 -4.40 0.87
CA ILE A 24 19.68 -3.10 1.23
C ILE A 24 20.21 -3.17 2.66
N HIS A 25 21.44 -2.68 2.84
CA HIS A 25 22.08 -2.59 4.15
C HIS A 25 22.64 -1.18 4.37
N TYR A 26 22.42 -0.65 5.57
CA TYR A 26 23.05 0.58 6.02
C TYR A 26 24.46 0.28 6.51
N ASN A 27 25.49 0.82 5.83
CA ASN A 27 26.86 0.72 6.31
C ASN A 27 27.14 1.85 7.30
N SER A 28 27.29 1.49 8.58
CA SER A 28 27.59 2.42 9.67
C SER A 28 28.91 3.20 9.46
N GLN A 29 29.94 2.54 8.91
CA GLN A 29 31.28 3.15 8.74
C GLN A 29 31.34 4.19 7.63
N ARG A 30 30.51 4.03 6.57
CA ARG A 30 30.47 4.96 5.43
C ARG A 30 29.20 5.81 5.42
N GLU A 31 28.37 5.67 6.46
CA GLU A 31 27.06 6.30 6.63
C GLU A 31 26.17 6.27 5.38
N ARG A 32 26.22 5.19 4.59
CA ARG A 32 25.52 5.10 3.30
C ARG A 32 24.86 3.75 3.13
N TYR A 33 23.69 3.76 2.50
CA TYR A 33 23.00 2.55 2.08
C TYR A 33 23.76 1.89 0.92
N ARG A 34 23.98 0.57 1.00
CA ARG A 34 24.58 -0.24 -0.06
C ARG A 34 23.75 -1.51 -0.29
N LEU A 35 23.77 -1.97 -1.54
CA LEU A 35 23.29 -3.31 -1.85
C LEU A 35 24.31 -4.30 -1.30
N ARG A 36 23.89 -5.12 -0.32
CA ARG A 36 24.71 -6.24 0.14
C ARG A 36 24.10 -7.49 -0.48
N ARG A 37 24.73 -8.01 -1.53
CA ARG A 37 24.37 -9.30 -2.14
C ARG A 37 24.73 -10.45 -1.18
N SER A 38 23.98 -10.57 -0.09
CA SER A 38 24.09 -11.71 0.81
C SER A 38 23.33 -12.89 0.21
N LEU A 39 23.99 -14.04 0.07
CA LEU A 39 23.38 -15.30 -0.38
C LEU A 39 22.11 -15.63 0.44
N ILE A 40 22.13 -15.36 1.75
CA ILE A 40 20.98 -15.57 2.65
C ILE A 40 19.71 -14.83 2.19
N CYS A 41 19.84 -13.58 1.73
CA CYS A 41 18.69 -12.78 1.24
C CYS A 41 18.05 -13.44 0.01
N TYR A 42 18.88 -13.90 -0.94
CA TYR A 42 18.41 -14.57 -2.14
C TYR A 42 17.86 -15.97 -1.85
N LEU A 43 18.45 -16.71 -0.92
CA LEU A 43 17.93 -18.01 -0.47
C LEU A 43 16.55 -17.87 0.18
N VAL A 44 16.39 -16.90 1.09
CA VAL A 44 15.07 -16.62 1.71
C VAL A 44 14.05 -16.20 0.66
N HIS A 45 14.43 -15.35 -0.29
CA HIS A 45 13.53 -14.96 -1.38
C HIS A 45 13.14 -16.14 -2.26
N PHE A 46 14.10 -16.98 -2.66
CA PHE A 46 13.84 -18.16 -3.47
C PHE A 46 12.96 -19.16 -2.75
N ALA A 47 13.21 -19.40 -1.45
CA ALA A 47 12.36 -20.23 -0.61
C ALA A 47 10.93 -19.69 -0.52
N LEU A 48 10.78 -18.37 -0.33
CA LEU A 48 9.48 -17.70 -0.31
C LEU A 48 8.73 -17.85 -1.64
N GLN A 49 9.39 -17.63 -2.78
CA GLN A 49 8.76 -17.78 -4.09
C GLN A 49 8.38 -19.23 -4.38
N THR A 50 9.25 -20.19 -4.04
CA THR A 50 8.98 -21.62 -4.18
C THR A 50 7.78 -22.04 -3.33
N TYR A 51 7.69 -21.52 -2.10
CA TYR A 51 6.55 -21.71 -1.22
C TYR A 51 5.26 -21.14 -1.83
N LEU A 52 5.28 -19.90 -2.34
CA LEU A 52 4.10 -19.30 -2.98
C LEU A 52 3.62 -20.10 -4.19
N VAL A 53 4.53 -20.56 -5.06
CA VAL A 53 4.20 -21.41 -6.20
C VAL A 53 3.61 -22.75 -5.75
N SER A 54 4.21 -23.37 -4.71
CA SER A 54 3.69 -24.61 -4.14
C SER A 54 2.26 -24.43 -3.61
N CYS A 55 1.98 -23.32 -2.92
CA CYS A 55 0.64 -22.98 -2.45
C CYS A 55 -0.36 -22.78 -3.60
N MET A 56 0.06 -22.14 -4.71
CA MET A 56 -0.79 -22.00 -5.90
C MET A 56 -1.13 -23.36 -6.51
N VAL A 57 -0.15 -24.25 -6.68
CA VAL A 57 -0.34 -25.60 -7.22
C VAL A 57 -1.31 -26.39 -6.35
N ILE A 58 -1.13 -26.36 -5.02
CA ILE A 58 -2.03 -27.01 -4.07
C ILE A 58 -3.45 -26.45 -4.19
N LEU A 59 -3.63 -25.14 -4.25
CA LEU A 59 -4.96 -24.52 -4.40
C LEU A 59 -5.66 -24.93 -5.69
N VAL A 60 -4.92 -25.07 -6.80
CA VAL A 60 -5.46 -25.54 -8.09
C VAL A 60 -5.85 -27.02 -8.03
N ILE A 61 -5.02 -27.87 -7.43
CA ILE A 61 -5.31 -29.31 -7.28
C ILE A 61 -6.56 -29.51 -6.41
N TYR A 62 -6.66 -28.79 -5.29
CA TYR A 62 -7.80 -28.89 -4.38
C TYR A 62 -8.96 -27.97 -4.76
N TRP A 63 -8.95 -27.39 -5.98
CA TRP A 63 -9.94 -26.41 -6.42
C TRP A 63 -11.38 -26.91 -6.37
N LYS A 64 -11.63 -28.22 -6.46
CA LYS A 64 -12.99 -28.80 -6.41
C LYS A 64 -13.34 -29.46 -5.07
N TRP A 65 -12.37 -29.68 -4.17
CA TRP A 65 -12.53 -30.64 -3.07
C TRP A 65 -12.85 -30.02 -1.71
N CYS A 66 -12.69 -28.70 -1.55
CA CYS A 66 -12.83 -28.04 -0.25
C CYS A 66 -14.03 -27.08 -0.21
N PHE A 67 -15.25 -27.59 -0.46
CA PHE A 67 -16.48 -26.77 -0.44
C PHE A 67 -16.99 -26.61 1.00
N LYS A 68 -17.15 -25.36 1.47
CA LYS A 68 -17.93 -25.09 2.68
C LYS A 68 -19.41 -25.17 2.29
N SER A 69 -20.14 -26.12 2.87
CA SER A 69 -21.58 -26.35 2.60
C SER A 69 -22.46 -25.15 2.93
N GLU A 70 -22.02 -24.31 3.88
CA GLU A 70 -22.71 -23.09 4.31
C GLU A 70 -22.66 -21.95 3.27
N LYS A 71 -21.70 -21.99 2.33
CA LYS A 71 -21.53 -20.95 1.31
C LYS A 71 -22.17 -21.35 0.00
N THR A 72 -22.64 -20.36 -0.76
CA THR A 72 -23.09 -20.58 -2.14
C THR A 72 -21.96 -21.09 -3.02
N THR A 73 -22.31 -21.72 -4.13
CA THR A 73 -21.32 -22.20 -5.11
C THR A 73 -20.45 -21.04 -5.61
N THR A 74 -21.09 -19.92 -5.97
CA THR A 74 -20.44 -18.67 -6.39
C THR A 74 -19.54 -18.08 -5.31
N GLY A 75 -19.97 -18.06 -4.04
CA GLY A 75 -19.17 -17.54 -2.93
C GLY A 75 -17.90 -18.37 -2.67
N ASN A 76 -18.01 -19.70 -2.73
CA ASN A 76 -16.84 -20.59 -2.62
C ASN A 76 -15.85 -20.40 -3.79
N HIS A 77 -16.34 -20.17 -5.02
CA HIS A 77 -15.49 -19.86 -6.16
C HIS A 77 -14.80 -18.49 -6.02
N TYR A 78 -15.52 -17.49 -5.54
CA TYR A 78 -14.98 -16.16 -5.28
C TYR A 78 -13.84 -16.21 -4.25
N ASP A 79 -14.05 -16.86 -3.08
CA ASP A 79 -13.02 -16.95 -2.04
C ASP A 79 -11.74 -17.65 -2.54
N ARG A 80 -11.88 -18.72 -3.32
CA ARG A 80 -10.72 -19.41 -3.92
C ARG A 80 -9.99 -18.55 -4.93
N LEU A 81 -10.74 -17.81 -5.74
CA LEU A 81 -10.17 -16.86 -6.69
C LEU A 81 -9.41 -15.75 -5.96
N VAL A 82 -9.96 -15.21 -4.86
CA VAL A 82 -9.27 -14.23 -4.02
C VAL A 82 -7.99 -14.82 -3.43
N LEU A 83 -8.03 -16.04 -2.85
CA LEU A 83 -6.85 -16.70 -2.30
C LEU A 83 -5.77 -16.95 -3.36
N PHE A 84 -6.16 -17.44 -4.54
CA PHE A 84 -5.23 -17.69 -5.64
C PHE A 84 -4.60 -16.39 -6.15
N LEU A 85 -5.42 -15.37 -6.43
CA LEU A 85 -4.96 -14.04 -6.84
C LEU A 85 -4.07 -13.40 -5.77
N ALA A 86 -4.34 -13.60 -4.48
CA ALA A 86 -3.49 -13.14 -3.39
C ALA A 86 -2.05 -13.65 -3.55
N LEU A 87 -1.89 -14.94 -3.81
CA LEU A 87 -0.57 -15.55 -3.99
C LEU A 87 0.07 -15.05 -5.29
N CYS A 88 -0.68 -15.03 -6.41
CA CYS A 88 -0.16 -14.58 -7.70
C CYS A 88 0.35 -13.14 -7.64
N MET A 89 -0.45 -12.23 -7.08
CA MET A 89 -0.05 -10.84 -6.91
C MET A 89 1.17 -10.71 -5.99
N GLN A 90 1.25 -11.51 -4.92
CA GLN A 90 2.41 -11.50 -4.01
C GLN A 90 3.69 -11.99 -4.71
N PHE A 91 3.59 -13.05 -5.51
CA PHE A 91 4.69 -13.59 -6.30
C PHE A 91 5.25 -12.52 -7.26
N VAL A 92 4.34 -11.86 -7.99
CA VAL A 92 4.67 -10.78 -8.92
C VAL A 92 5.29 -9.58 -8.18
N GLN A 93 4.71 -9.14 -7.07
CA GLN A 93 5.26 -8.04 -6.25
C GLN A 93 6.67 -8.34 -5.75
N ASN A 94 6.90 -9.55 -5.26
CA ASN A 94 8.20 -9.99 -4.78
C ASN A 94 9.25 -9.99 -5.90
N ALA A 95 8.91 -10.53 -7.07
CA ALA A 95 9.79 -10.55 -8.23
C ALA A 95 10.12 -9.13 -8.72
N TRP A 96 9.09 -8.27 -8.76
CA TRP A 96 9.22 -6.85 -9.13
C TRP A 96 10.17 -6.09 -8.21
N LEU A 97 10.04 -6.27 -6.89
CA LEU A 97 10.89 -5.63 -5.89
C LEU A 97 12.36 -6.05 -6.00
N ILE A 98 12.62 -7.33 -6.32
CA ILE A 98 13.99 -7.81 -6.56
C ILE A 98 14.57 -7.24 -7.84
N TRP A 99 13.79 -7.20 -8.92
CA TRP A 99 14.23 -6.60 -10.17
C TRP A 99 14.64 -5.14 -9.97
N LEU A 100 13.83 -4.35 -9.26
CA LEU A 100 14.01 -2.91 -9.10
C LEU A 100 14.83 -2.50 -7.86
N GLN A 101 15.64 -3.39 -7.28
CA GLN A 101 16.50 -3.06 -6.14
C GLN A 101 17.49 -1.93 -6.43
N GLY A 102 18.00 -1.86 -7.67
CA GLY A 102 18.93 -0.81 -8.10
C GLY A 102 18.30 0.60 -8.05
N PRO A 103 17.19 0.84 -8.77
CA PRO A 103 16.42 2.07 -8.69
C PRO A 103 16.00 2.42 -7.25
N HIS A 104 15.48 1.46 -6.50
CA HIS A 104 15.08 1.67 -5.11
C HIS A 104 16.25 2.18 -4.24
N LEU A 105 17.45 1.61 -4.39
CA LEU A 105 18.64 2.09 -3.67
C LEU A 105 19.03 3.52 -4.03
N ARG A 106 18.82 3.95 -5.28
CA ARG A 106 19.08 5.34 -5.69
C ARG A 106 18.15 6.30 -4.98
N ILE A 107 16.85 6.00 -4.96
CA ILE A 107 15.82 6.79 -4.26
C ILE A 107 16.19 6.97 -2.79
N VAL A 108 16.50 5.87 -2.10
CA VAL A 108 16.83 5.89 -0.67
C VAL A 108 18.09 6.73 -0.39
N ARG A 109 19.11 6.64 -1.25
CA ARG A 109 20.32 7.44 -1.12
C ARG A 109 20.05 8.93 -1.33
N GLN A 110 19.29 9.29 -2.36
CA GLN A 110 18.95 10.69 -2.63
C GLN A 110 18.12 11.29 -1.50
N LEU A 111 17.11 10.57 -1.01
CA LEU A 111 16.26 11.04 0.10
C LEU A 111 17.04 11.17 1.41
N GLU A 112 17.95 10.24 1.70
CA GLU A 112 18.80 10.37 2.89
C GLU A 112 19.75 11.57 2.77
N LEU A 113 20.27 11.87 1.58
CA LEU A 113 21.06 13.08 1.34
C LEU A 113 20.23 14.35 1.56
N TYR A 114 19.00 14.42 1.03
CA TYR A 114 18.11 15.57 1.25
C TYR A 114 17.72 15.72 2.72
N ARG A 115 17.42 14.62 3.40
CA ARG A 115 17.15 14.62 4.83
C ARG A 115 18.34 15.18 5.61
N ARG A 116 19.57 14.72 5.35
CA ARG A 116 20.77 15.22 6.03
C ARG A 116 21.10 16.66 5.70
N LYS A 117 20.71 17.15 4.52
CA LYS A 117 21.00 18.53 4.12
C LYS A 117 19.99 19.52 4.68
N TYR A 118 18.71 19.14 4.77
CA TYR A 118 17.61 20.07 5.04
C TYR A 118 16.84 19.79 6.34
N LEU A 119 16.95 18.58 6.90
CA LEU A 119 16.16 18.12 8.04
C LEU A 119 17.02 17.64 9.22
N THR A 120 18.26 18.14 9.36
CA THR A 120 19.18 17.77 10.45
C THR A 120 18.59 17.96 11.85
N HIS A 121 17.76 18.99 12.03
CA HIS A 121 17.18 19.33 13.32
C HIS A 121 15.82 18.65 13.59
N MET A 122 15.25 17.95 12.61
CA MET A 122 13.91 17.37 12.70
C MET A 122 13.98 15.87 12.95
N ARG A 123 13.47 15.42 14.10
CA ARG A 123 13.29 13.99 14.38
C ARG A 123 12.02 13.48 13.71
N LEU A 124 12.12 12.48 12.82
CA LEU A 124 10.96 11.87 12.17
C LEU A 124 10.37 10.82 13.13
N SER A 125 9.46 11.26 14.01
CA SER A 125 8.77 10.35 14.93
C SER A 125 7.77 9.43 14.20
N LEU A 126 7.31 9.82 13.01
CA LEU A 126 6.28 9.10 12.25
C LEU A 126 6.76 7.71 11.77
N PRO A 127 7.91 7.53 11.10
CA PRO A 127 8.41 6.20 10.73
C PRO A 127 8.48 5.22 11.90
N LYS A 128 8.95 5.65 13.07
CA LYS A 128 9.01 4.78 14.26
C LYS A 128 7.63 4.36 14.75
N ARG A 129 6.68 5.30 14.82
CA ARG A 129 5.28 5.00 15.18
C ARG A 129 4.63 4.07 14.15
N MET A 130 4.88 4.29 12.86
CA MET A 130 4.35 3.44 11.80
C MET A 130 4.93 2.03 11.85
N LEU A 131 6.23 1.87 12.15
CA LEU A 131 6.83 0.55 12.32
C LEU A 131 6.13 -0.23 13.44
N LEU A 132 5.87 0.44 14.57
CA LEU A 132 5.19 -0.15 15.71
C LEU A 132 3.75 -0.53 15.35
N ILE A 133 3.01 0.37 14.70
CA ILE A 133 1.63 0.10 14.24
C ILE A 133 1.61 -1.09 13.27
N ILE A 134 2.48 -1.10 12.26
CA ILE A 134 2.60 -2.21 11.29
C ILE A 134 2.87 -3.53 12.03
N ALA A 135 3.80 -3.53 12.98
CA ALA A 135 4.14 -4.73 13.74
C ALA A 135 2.95 -5.22 14.59
N ILE A 136 2.30 -4.33 15.35
CA ILE A 136 1.15 -4.68 16.19
C ILE A 136 0.00 -5.21 15.32
N THR A 137 -0.35 -4.50 14.25
CA THR A 137 -1.45 -4.87 13.37
C THR A 137 -1.21 -6.23 12.70
N ASN A 138 0.01 -6.49 12.20
CA ASN A 138 0.32 -7.78 11.60
C ASN A 138 0.36 -8.92 12.63
N MET A 139 0.81 -8.66 13.85
CA MET A 139 0.78 -9.67 14.92
C MET A 139 -0.65 -10.00 15.34
N LEU A 140 -1.51 -9.01 15.52
CA LEU A 140 -2.93 -9.22 15.80
C LEU A 140 -3.62 -9.99 14.68
N TYR A 141 -3.34 -9.63 13.43
CA TYR A 141 -3.84 -10.33 12.26
C TYR A 141 -3.38 -11.80 12.24
N LEU A 142 -2.08 -12.04 12.44
CA LEU A 142 -1.51 -13.39 12.46
C LEU A 142 -2.11 -14.24 13.59
N MET A 143 -2.25 -13.69 14.80
CA MET A 143 -2.87 -14.39 15.94
C MET A 143 -4.32 -14.76 15.65
N ASN A 144 -5.10 -13.85 15.06
CA ASN A 144 -6.49 -14.11 14.69
C ASN A 144 -6.58 -15.17 13.59
N PHE A 145 -5.69 -15.10 12.58
CA PHE A 145 -5.61 -16.07 11.50
C PHE A 145 -5.24 -17.46 12.02
N LEU A 146 -4.24 -17.57 12.89
CA LEU A 146 -3.85 -18.84 13.51
C LEU A 146 -4.98 -19.42 14.36
N LYS A 147 -5.69 -18.57 15.13
CA LYS A 147 -6.86 -18.98 15.90
C LYS A 147 -7.93 -19.60 14.99
N SER A 148 -8.28 -18.94 13.88
CA SER A 148 -9.23 -19.47 12.90
C SER A 148 -8.74 -20.76 12.23
N CYS A 149 -7.44 -20.84 11.89
CA CYS A 149 -6.86 -22.04 11.29
C CYS A 149 -6.93 -23.24 12.24
N VAL A 150 -6.54 -23.07 13.50
CA VAL A 150 -6.48 -24.16 14.49
C VAL A 150 -7.88 -24.60 14.91
N LEU A 151 -8.78 -23.66 15.20
CA LEU A 151 -10.10 -23.98 15.76
C LEU A 151 -11.10 -24.45 14.70
N GLU A 152 -11.09 -23.88 13.50
CA GLU A 152 -12.14 -24.16 12.50
C GLU A 152 -11.66 -25.02 11.34
N TRP A 153 -10.43 -24.81 10.85
CA TRP A 153 -10.00 -25.41 9.59
C TRP A 153 -9.21 -26.69 9.79
N PHE A 154 -8.43 -26.82 10.88
CA PHE A 154 -7.70 -28.06 11.16
C PHE A 154 -8.64 -29.24 11.47
N ALA A 155 -9.84 -28.95 11.98
CA ALA A 155 -10.86 -29.96 12.26
C ALA A 155 -11.60 -30.44 10.99
N ASN A 156 -11.78 -29.56 10.00
CA ASN A 156 -12.71 -29.78 8.89
C ASN A 156 -12.06 -29.79 7.48
N ALA A 157 -10.82 -29.33 7.33
CA ALA A 157 -10.14 -29.20 6.04
C ALA A 157 -8.86 -30.05 5.96
N SER A 158 -8.42 -30.34 4.73
CA SER A 158 -7.18 -31.09 4.52
C SER A 158 -5.96 -30.29 5.01
N ARG A 159 -4.98 -30.99 5.60
CA ARG A 159 -3.74 -30.35 6.12
C ARG A 159 -3.00 -29.55 5.04
N LEU A 160 -3.04 -30.02 3.80
CA LEU A 160 -2.43 -29.35 2.64
C LEU A 160 -3.16 -28.04 2.29
N PHE A 161 -4.49 -28.00 2.40
CA PHE A 161 -5.25 -26.77 2.23
C PHE A 161 -4.87 -25.75 3.31
N VAL A 162 -4.82 -26.16 4.59
CA VAL A 162 -4.39 -25.27 5.69
C VAL A 162 -2.99 -24.73 5.44
N PHE A 163 -2.04 -25.58 5.02
CA PHE A 163 -0.69 -25.14 4.66
C PHE A 163 -0.71 -24.07 3.55
N SER A 164 -1.50 -24.27 2.49
CA SER A 164 -1.62 -23.28 1.41
C SER A 164 -2.17 -21.93 1.88
N THR A 165 -3.11 -21.94 2.84
CA THR A 165 -3.71 -20.72 3.39
C THR A 165 -2.76 -19.90 4.28
N LEU A 166 -1.72 -20.51 4.87
CA LEU A 166 -0.68 -19.78 5.61
C LEU A 166 0.13 -18.82 4.73
N GLY A 167 0.04 -18.93 3.39
CA GLY A 167 0.59 -17.92 2.48
C GLY A 167 -0.07 -16.55 2.62
N PHE A 168 -1.30 -16.49 3.14
CA PHE A 168 -2.05 -15.24 3.27
C PHE A 168 -1.52 -14.29 4.36
N PRO A 169 -1.32 -14.71 5.62
CA PRO A 169 -0.69 -13.84 6.62
C PRO A 169 0.72 -13.42 6.22
N LEU A 170 1.45 -14.28 5.49
CA LEU A 170 2.77 -13.95 4.95
C LEU A 170 2.71 -12.84 3.89
N ARG A 171 1.72 -12.90 2.99
CA ARG A 171 1.41 -11.80 2.05
C ARG A 171 1.10 -10.50 2.79
N CYS A 172 0.19 -10.55 3.78
CA CYS A 172 -0.18 -9.38 4.58
C CYS A 172 1.05 -8.74 5.23
N LEU A 173 1.95 -9.56 5.78
CA LEU A 173 3.20 -9.12 6.37
C LEU A 173 4.10 -8.41 5.35
N ILE A 174 4.37 -9.04 4.21
CA ILE A 174 5.27 -8.49 3.18
C ILE A 174 4.71 -7.21 2.59
N THR A 175 3.41 -7.20 2.23
CA THR A 175 2.74 -6.04 1.65
C THR A 175 2.73 -4.88 2.65
N SER A 176 2.46 -5.16 3.93
CA SER A 176 2.47 -4.17 5.01
C SER A 176 3.84 -3.50 5.18
N PHE A 177 4.92 -4.28 5.21
CA PHE A 177 6.26 -3.73 5.32
C PHE A 177 6.66 -2.96 4.06
N THR A 178 6.28 -3.45 2.87
CA THR A 178 6.54 -2.76 1.61
C THR A 178 5.85 -1.39 1.57
N MET A 179 4.55 -1.34 1.89
CA MET A 179 3.79 -0.09 1.99
C MET A 179 4.32 0.82 3.10
N GLY A 180 4.76 0.25 4.23
CA GLY A 180 5.43 0.99 5.29
C GLY A 180 6.71 1.68 4.83
N THR A 181 7.55 0.99 4.02
CA THR A 181 8.74 1.62 3.44
C THR A 181 8.39 2.75 2.48
N TYR A 182 7.41 2.53 1.60
CA TYR A 182 6.89 3.55 0.70
C TYR A 182 6.42 4.80 1.47
N LEU A 183 5.61 4.60 2.51
CA LEU A 183 5.12 5.69 3.35
C LEU A 183 6.24 6.44 4.07
N GLY A 184 7.25 5.72 4.55
CA GLY A 184 8.45 6.32 5.13
C GLY A 184 9.17 7.25 4.16
N LEU A 185 9.33 6.83 2.90
CA LEU A 185 9.97 7.63 1.84
C LEU A 185 9.13 8.86 1.47
N ILE A 186 7.83 8.68 1.24
CA ILE A 186 6.89 9.76 0.93
C ILE A 186 6.81 10.78 2.08
N ASN A 187 6.88 10.33 3.34
CA ASN A 187 6.90 11.24 4.48
C ASN A 187 8.19 12.08 4.55
N ILE A 188 9.35 11.52 4.18
CA ILE A 188 10.57 12.32 4.05
C ILE A 188 10.39 13.38 2.96
N VAL A 189 9.88 13.00 1.79
CA VAL A 189 9.60 13.96 0.70
C VAL A 189 8.66 15.06 1.19
N TYR A 190 7.58 14.69 1.87
CA TYR A 190 6.62 15.64 2.44
C TYR A 190 7.31 16.69 3.32
N HIS A 191 8.17 16.26 4.25
CA HIS A 191 8.85 17.19 5.16
C HIS A 191 9.90 18.05 4.46
N VAL A 192 10.65 17.51 3.47
CA VAL A 192 11.58 18.32 2.68
C VAL A 192 10.82 19.36 1.87
N LEU A 193 9.67 18.99 1.29
CA LEU A 193 8.82 19.91 0.54
C LEU A 193 8.22 20.99 1.44
N GLN A 194 7.76 20.62 2.64
CA GLN A 194 7.25 21.56 3.63
C GLN A 194 8.35 22.55 4.09
N TRP A 195 9.57 22.08 4.31
CA TRP A 195 10.72 22.93 4.61
C TRP A 195 11.05 23.87 3.44
N ASN A 196 11.06 23.36 2.21
CA ASN A 196 11.33 24.20 1.03
C ASN A 196 10.28 25.32 0.89
N GLN A 197 9.02 25.03 1.20
CA GLN A 197 7.96 26.02 1.18
C GLN A 197 8.07 27.08 2.27
N SER A 198 8.47 26.72 3.49
CA SER A 198 8.68 27.73 4.53
C SER A 198 9.80 28.68 4.14
N GLN A 199 10.86 28.18 3.49
CA GLN A 199 11.91 29.03 2.92
C GLN A 199 11.38 29.92 1.80
N MET A 200 10.59 29.39 0.88
CA MET A 200 9.99 30.19 -0.19
C MET A 200 9.11 31.32 0.35
N VAL A 201 8.30 31.10 1.40
CA VAL A 201 7.48 32.17 1.99
C VAL A 201 8.34 33.32 2.50
N VAL A 202 9.41 33.03 3.24
CA VAL A 202 10.34 34.05 3.75
C VAL A 202 11.01 34.81 2.61
N ILE A 203 11.41 34.11 1.55
CA ILE A 203 12.04 34.72 0.37
C ILE A 203 11.05 35.61 -0.38
N VAL A 204 9.79 35.20 -0.53
CA VAL A 204 8.74 35.98 -1.20
C VAL A 204 8.43 37.27 -0.42
N GLU A 205 8.40 37.19 0.92
CA GLU A 205 8.24 38.37 1.78
C GLU A 205 9.42 39.34 1.61
N GLN A 206 10.66 38.84 1.60
CA GLN A 206 11.85 39.64 1.33
C GLN A 206 11.83 40.29 -0.07
N LEU A 207 11.34 39.58 -1.09
CA LEU A 207 11.22 40.11 -2.46
C LEU A 207 10.12 41.17 -2.62
N SER A 208 9.22 41.27 -1.64
CA SER A 208 8.18 42.30 -1.61
C SER A 208 8.72 43.65 -1.16
N HIS A 209 9.89 43.69 -0.53
CA HIS A 209 10.59 44.93 -0.20
C HIS A 209 11.36 45.48 -1.43
N PRO A 210 11.50 46.81 -1.55
CA PRO A 210 12.05 47.47 -2.74
C PRO A 210 13.55 47.19 -2.97
N LYS A 211 14.31 46.84 -1.93
CA LYS A 211 15.73 46.47 -2.06
C LYS A 211 15.88 44.98 -2.37
N ARG A 212 15.80 44.65 -3.65
CA ARG A 212 15.99 43.27 -4.14
C ARG A 212 17.48 42.92 -4.15
N SER A 213 17.87 41.94 -3.34
CA SER A 213 19.21 41.36 -3.41
C SER A 213 19.26 40.28 -4.49
N CYS A 214 20.34 40.27 -5.29
CA CYS A 214 20.67 39.18 -6.21
C CYS A 214 20.73 37.82 -5.47
N GLU A 215 21.15 37.84 -4.21
CA GLU A 215 21.20 36.65 -3.35
C GLU A 215 19.82 36.03 -3.11
N THR A 216 18.79 36.86 -2.91
CA THR A 216 17.41 36.39 -2.68
C THR A 216 16.83 35.70 -3.92
N ILE A 217 17.16 36.22 -5.11
CA ILE A 217 16.77 35.61 -6.40
C ILE A 217 17.48 34.26 -6.59
N LEU A 218 18.77 34.18 -6.26
CA LEU A 218 19.52 32.93 -6.35
C LEU A 218 18.97 31.87 -5.38
N ARG A 219 18.64 32.26 -4.14
CA ARG A 219 17.99 31.38 -3.16
C ARG A 219 16.64 30.87 -3.64
N LEU A 220 15.81 31.73 -4.24
CA LEU A 220 14.54 31.31 -4.85
C LEU A 220 14.77 30.27 -5.95
N ARG A 221 15.73 30.50 -6.85
CA ARG A 221 16.07 29.55 -7.91
C ARG A 221 16.47 28.19 -7.35
N CYS A 222 17.31 28.16 -6.30
CA CYS A 222 17.68 26.93 -5.61
C CYS A 222 16.47 26.20 -5.00
N CYS A 223 15.52 26.94 -4.41
CA CYS A 223 14.28 26.38 -3.88
C CYS A 223 13.39 25.78 -4.99
N LEU A 224 13.27 26.46 -6.14
CA LEU A 224 12.53 25.96 -7.30
C LEU A 224 13.17 24.71 -7.90
N GLU A 225 14.51 24.69 -7.99
CA GLU A 225 15.24 23.53 -8.48
C GLU A 225 15.10 22.32 -7.54
N LEU A 226 15.13 22.55 -6.22
CA LEU A 226 14.87 21.50 -5.23
C LEU A 226 13.45 20.94 -5.38
N TYR A 227 12.45 21.80 -5.59
CA TYR A 227 11.08 21.37 -5.85
C TYR A 227 10.99 20.50 -7.10
N ASP A 228 11.55 20.97 -8.22
CA ASP A 228 11.51 20.23 -9.49
C ASP A 228 12.17 18.85 -9.37
N ARG A 229 13.31 18.76 -8.66
CA ARG A 229 13.99 17.49 -8.39
C ARG A 229 13.15 16.55 -7.51
N LEU A 230 12.44 17.07 -6.51
CA LEU A 230 11.59 16.25 -5.64
C LEU A 230 10.34 15.75 -6.38
N VAL A 231 9.72 16.58 -7.21
CA VAL A 231 8.56 16.18 -8.02
C VAL A 231 8.98 15.14 -9.07
N LEU A 232 10.14 15.31 -9.72
CA LEU A 232 10.71 14.33 -10.64
C LEU A 232 10.97 12.99 -9.94
N LEU A 233 11.58 13.03 -8.75
CA LEU A 233 11.84 11.84 -7.94
C LEU A 233 10.54 11.08 -7.60
N CYS A 234 9.46 11.80 -7.28
CA CYS A 234 8.15 11.19 -7.01
C CYS A 234 7.52 10.58 -8.26
N ASN A 235 7.46 11.34 -9.35
CA ASN A 235 6.71 10.96 -10.55
C ASN A 235 7.42 9.90 -11.40
N GLU A 236 8.76 9.91 -11.43
CA GLU A 236 9.54 8.96 -12.22
C GLU A 236 10.05 7.82 -11.35
N GLU A 237 10.95 8.08 -10.40
CA GLU A 237 11.65 7.00 -9.71
C GLU A 237 10.74 6.26 -8.70
N ILE A 238 10.04 6.99 -7.82
CA ILE A 238 9.17 6.39 -6.81
C ILE A 238 7.97 5.71 -7.46
N SER A 239 7.36 6.33 -8.47
CA SER A 239 6.27 5.72 -9.24
C SER A 239 6.69 4.45 -9.98
N LEU A 240 7.89 4.43 -10.58
CA LEU A 240 8.42 3.23 -11.24
C LEU A 240 8.54 2.04 -10.28
N VAL A 241 9.08 2.27 -9.07
CA VAL A 241 9.31 1.18 -8.10
C VAL A 241 8.02 0.78 -7.39
N TYR A 242 7.28 1.75 -6.86
CA TYR A 242 6.16 1.51 -5.95
C TYR A 242 4.78 1.66 -6.59
N GLY A 243 4.67 2.32 -7.75
CA GLY A 243 3.39 2.54 -8.41
C GLY A 243 2.68 1.25 -8.78
N PHE A 244 3.40 0.30 -9.38
CA PHE A 244 2.83 -1.01 -9.74
C PHE A 244 2.49 -1.85 -8.51
N ILE A 245 3.30 -1.77 -7.46
CA ILE A 245 3.04 -2.46 -6.18
C ILE A 245 1.80 -1.89 -5.51
N ALA A 246 1.66 -0.55 -5.51
CA ALA A 246 0.50 0.14 -5.00
C ALA A 246 -0.76 -0.26 -5.77
N TRP A 247 -0.68 -0.31 -7.10
CA TRP A 247 -1.75 -0.79 -7.96
C TRP A 247 -2.20 -2.22 -7.60
N LEU A 248 -1.27 -3.17 -7.56
CA LEU A 248 -1.57 -4.56 -7.17
C LEU A 248 -2.13 -4.68 -5.75
N SER A 249 -1.67 -3.85 -4.83
CA SER A 249 -2.15 -3.88 -3.44
C SER A 249 -3.56 -3.31 -3.31
N VAL A 250 -3.90 -2.26 -4.06
CA VAL A 250 -5.25 -1.68 -4.10
C VAL A 250 -6.22 -2.63 -4.79
N LEU A 251 -5.81 -3.24 -5.91
CA LEU A 251 -6.61 -4.26 -6.59
C LEU A 251 -6.95 -5.40 -5.64
N PHE A 252 -5.96 -5.95 -4.95
CA PHE A 252 -6.20 -6.99 -3.96
C PHE A 252 -7.07 -6.51 -2.80
N ALA A 253 -6.81 -5.33 -2.24
CA ALA A 253 -7.59 -4.80 -1.13
C ALA A 253 -9.07 -4.70 -1.50
N SER A 254 -9.41 -4.35 -2.75
CA SER A 254 -10.80 -4.32 -3.20
C SER A 254 -11.45 -5.71 -3.20
N LEU A 255 -10.73 -6.73 -3.68
CA LEU A 255 -11.21 -8.11 -3.69
C LEU A 255 -11.38 -8.67 -2.27
N ASP A 256 -10.41 -8.41 -1.40
CA ASP A 256 -10.42 -8.87 -0.02
C ASP A 256 -11.55 -8.23 0.79
N VAL A 257 -11.76 -6.92 0.65
CA VAL A 257 -12.88 -6.20 1.30
C VAL A 257 -14.22 -6.75 0.84
N THR A 258 -14.43 -6.94 -0.47
CA THR A 258 -15.67 -7.53 -0.99
C THR A 258 -15.89 -8.94 -0.44
N GLY A 259 -14.83 -9.76 -0.36
CA GLY A 259 -14.91 -11.11 0.21
C GLY A 259 -15.25 -11.14 1.69
N ILE A 260 -14.63 -10.28 2.49
CA ILE A 260 -14.89 -10.18 3.93
C ILE A 260 -16.31 -9.69 4.20
N ILE A 261 -16.78 -8.64 3.51
CA ILE A 261 -18.15 -8.12 3.68
C ILE A 261 -19.17 -9.19 3.27
N TYR A 262 -18.94 -9.88 2.16
CA TYR A 262 -19.77 -11.01 1.73
C TYR A 262 -19.80 -12.11 2.80
N LEU A 263 -18.64 -12.49 3.35
CA LEU A 263 -18.56 -13.50 4.40
C LEU A 263 -19.39 -13.12 5.64
N THR A 264 -19.26 -11.87 6.09
CA THR A 264 -20.01 -11.35 7.25
C THR A 264 -21.52 -11.35 7.00
N MET A 265 -21.97 -10.93 5.82
CA MET A 265 -23.41 -10.91 5.52
C MET A 265 -23.99 -12.32 5.33
N VAL A 266 -23.18 -13.26 4.86
CA VAL A 266 -23.64 -14.60 4.48
C VAL A 266 -23.63 -15.56 5.65
N ILE A 267 -22.59 -15.51 6.48
CA ILE A 267 -22.44 -16.35 7.66
C ILE A 267 -23.14 -15.62 8.81
N GLN A 268 -24.46 -15.84 8.94
CA GLN A 268 -25.18 -15.49 10.17
C GLN A 268 -24.54 -16.26 11.31
N THR A 269 -23.82 -15.55 12.16
CA THR A 269 -23.19 -16.14 13.35
C THR A 269 -23.84 -15.52 14.57
N ASP A 270 -24.27 -16.34 15.52
CA ASP A 270 -24.92 -15.98 16.81
C ASP A 270 -24.08 -15.08 17.74
N LYS A 271 -23.00 -14.48 17.23
CA LYS A 271 -22.13 -13.59 18.01
C LYS A 271 -22.76 -12.21 18.15
N SER A 272 -22.42 -11.56 19.25
CA SER A 272 -22.82 -10.17 19.51
C SER A 272 -22.32 -9.24 18.39
N LEU A 273 -23.09 -8.18 18.13
CA LEU A 273 -22.75 -7.18 17.09
C LEU A 273 -21.35 -6.57 17.28
N GLY A 274 -20.93 -6.39 18.54
CA GLY A 274 -19.60 -5.87 18.88
C GLY A 274 -18.45 -6.82 18.50
N GLU A 275 -18.61 -8.12 18.73
CA GLU A 275 -17.59 -9.12 18.34
C GLU A 275 -17.45 -9.23 16.84
N HIS A 276 -18.57 -9.14 16.09
CA HIS A 276 -18.57 -9.11 14.63
C HIS A 276 -17.82 -7.92 14.06
N LEU A 277 -18.09 -6.72 14.58
CA LEU A 277 -17.39 -5.51 14.18
C LEU A 277 -15.89 -5.60 14.48
N LEU A 278 -15.52 -6.07 15.68
CA LEU A 278 -14.11 -6.20 16.06
C LEU A 278 -13.37 -7.19 15.17
N PHE A 279 -13.98 -8.36 14.89
CA PHE A 279 -13.43 -9.36 13.99
C PHE A 279 -13.18 -8.77 12.61
N ASN A 280 -14.19 -8.11 12.02
CA ASN A 280 -14.06 -7.51 10.68
C ASN A 280 -13.01 -6.40 10.63
N ILE A 281 -12.92 -5.55 11.66
CA ILE A 281 -11.89 -4.50 11.72
C ILE A 281 -10.48 -5.11 11.77
N ILE A 282 -10.29 -6.17 12.55
CA ILE A 282 -8.99 -6.86 12.63
C ILE A 282 -8.63 -7.48 11.28
N TRP A 283 -9.58 -8.13 10.61
CA TRP A 283 -9.36 -8.74 9.29
C TRP A 283 -9.09 -7.71 8.20
N LEU A 284 -9.78 -6.57 8.22
CA LEU A 284 -9.60 -5.47 7.27
C LEU A 284 -8.39 -4.57 7.61
N SER A 285 -7.69 -4.83 8.72
CA SER A 285 -6.61 -3.94 9.15
C SER A 285 -5.46 -3.78 8.13
N PRO A 286 -5.01 -4.83 7.38
CA PRO A 286 -3.96 -4.66 6.37
C PRO A 286 -4.44 -3.88 5.14
N THR A 287 -5.71 -4.02 4.76
CA THR A 287 -6.30 -3.30 3.62
C THR A 287 -6.52 -1.84 3.97
N LEU A 288 -6.99 -1.54 5.18
CA LEU A 288 -7.08 -0.18 5.71
C LEU A 288 -5.73 0.54 5.71
N MET A 289 -4.65 -0.16 6.05
CA MET A 289 -3.30 0.39 6.01
C MET A 289 -2.83 0.72 4.59
N THR A 290 -3.19 -0.10 3.61
CA THR A 290 -2.92 0.16 2.19
C THR A 290 -3.68 1.39 1.70
N CYS A 291 -4.96 1.54 2.07
CA CYS A 291 -5.76 2.72 1.76
C CYS A 291 -5.20 3.98 2.44
N ALA A 292 -4.78 3.88 3.69
CA ALA A 292 -4.11 4.97 4.41
C ALA A 292 -2.82 5.41 3.70
N ALA A 293 -2.11 4.48 3.06
CA ALA A 293 -0.93 4.79 2.25
C ALA A 293 -1.26 5.69 1.05
N GLY A 294 -2.36 5.39 0.34
CA GLY A 294 -2.88 6.22 -0.74
C GLY A 294 -3.25 7.63 -0.26
N LEU A 295 -3.96 7.73 0.87
CA LEU A 295 -4.35 9.03 1.46
C LEU A 295 -3.15 9.90 1.87
N MET A 296 -2.09 9.30 2.41
CA MET A 296 -0.87 10.02 2.75
C MET A 296 -0.13 10.53 1.51
N SER A 297 -0.15 9.77 0.42
CA SER A 297 0.41 10.20 -0.87
C SER A 297 -0.27 11.47 -1.39
N ASN A 298 -1.59 11.58 -1.22
CA ASN A 298 -2.34 12.77 -1.58
C ASN A 298 -1.92 14.03 -0.77
N ARG A 299 -1.43 13.87 0.47
CA ARG A 299 -0.90 15.02 1.24
C ARG A 299 0.32 15.64 0.57
N VAL A 300 1.18 14.83 -0.06
CA VAL A 300 2.33 15.34 -0.82
C VAL A 300 1.87 16.11 -2.06
N ALA A 301 0.88 15.60 -2.79
CA ALA A 301 0.31 16.30 -3.95
C ALA A 301 -0.32 17.65 -3.55
N ILE A 302 -1.15 17.66 -2.49
CA ILE A 302 -1.73 18.90 -1.94
C ILE A 302 -0.63 19.87 -1.52
N GLN A 303 0.40 19.37 -0.84
CA GLN A 303 1.52 20.21 -0.42
C GLN A 303 2.22 20.78 -1.66
N ALA A 304 2.56 19.98 -2.67
CA ALA A 304 3.20 20.44 -3.90
C ALA A 304 2.41 21.56 -4.59
N ASN A 305 1.09 21.44 -4.66
CA ASN A 305 0.20 22.46 -5.23
C ASN A 305 0.24 23.80 -4.47
N LYS A 306 0.52 23.81 -3.16
CA LYS A 306 0.68 25.07 -2.41
C LYS A 306 1.88 25.89 -2.88
N THR A 307 2.93 25.24 -3.40
CA THR A 307 4.12 25.95 -3.93
C THR A 307 3.73 26.94 -5.03
N ALA A 308 2.87 26.52 -5.97
CA ALA A 308 2.38 27.39 -7.04
C ALA A 308 1.62 28.61 -6.49
N LYS A 309 0.79 28.41 -5.45
CA LYS A 309 0.04 29.49 -4.79
C LYS A 309 0.93 30.47 -4.03
N ILE A 310 2.08 30.02 -3.51
CA ILE A 310 3.07 30.90 -2.86
C ILE A 310 3.75 31.77 -3.93
N LEU A 311 4.16 31.16 -5.05
CA LEU A 311 4.86 31.86 -6.13
C LEU A 311 3.99 32.88 -6.86
N SER A 312 2.68 32.66 -6.94
CA SER A 312 1.75 33.64 -7.55
C SER A 312 1.64 34.94 -6.76
N LYS A 313 2.12 34.99 -5.50
CA LYS A 313 2.13 36.20 -4.67
C LYS A 313 3.34 37.10 -4.91
N ILE A 314 4.32 36.67 -5.70
CA ILE A 314 5.50 37.48 -6.00
C ILE A 314 5.07 38.72 -6.81
N PRO A 315 5.45 39.93 -6.41
CA PRO A 315 5.10 41.15 -7.15
C PRO A 315 5.75 41.14 -8.54
N ARG A 316 4.90 41.20 -9.57
CA ARG A 316 5.31 41.26 -10.98
C ARG A 316 5.91 42.63 -11.27
N THR A 317 7.09 42.64 -11.86
CA THR A 317 7.91 43.83 -12.10
C THR A 317 8.53 43.89 -13.49
N GLY A 318 8.15 42.98 -14.38
CA GLY A 318 8.67 42.90 -15.76
C GLY A 318 10.12 42.40 -15.85
N THR A 319 10.69 41.85 -14.79
CA THR A 319 12.11 41.44 -14.74
C THR A 319 12.33 39.98 -15.13
N GLY A 320 13.58 39.54 -15.26
CA GLY A 320 13.93 38.13 -15.51
C GLY A 320 13.41 37.15 -14.44
N LEU A 321 13.13 37.64 -13.23
CA LEU A 321 12.46 36.90 -12.16
C LEU A 321 11.04 36.48 -12.56
N ASP A 322 10.29 37.40 -13.17
CA ASP A 322 8.91 37.13 -13.59
C ASP A 322 8.87 36.05 -14.65
N ARG A 323 9.80 36.09 -15.63
CA ARG A 323 9.93 35.03 -16.65
C ARG A 323 10.25 33.67 -16.01
N MET A 324 11.04 33.63 -14.95
CA MET A 324 11.36 32.38 -14.23
C MET A 324 10.13 31.84 -13.48
N VAL A 325 9.44 32.70 -12.73
CA VAL A 325 8.23 32.35 -11.99
C VAL A 325 7.12 31.91 -12.95
N GLU A 326 6.93 32.63 -14.05
CA GLU A 326 5.93 32.31 -15.08
C GLU A 326 6.21 30.97 -15.75
N LYS A 327 7.46 30.69 -16.15
CA LYS A 327 7.84 29.36 -16.68
C LYS A 327 7.56 28.24 -15.67
N PHE A 328 7.86 28.46 -14.40
CA PHE A 328 7.62 27.48 -13.36
C PHE A 328 6.12 27.25 -13.09
N LEU A 329 5.33 28.33 -13.03
CA LEU A 329 3.88 28.26 -12.88
C LEU A 329 3.23 27.55 -14.08
N LEU A 330 3.64 27.88 -15.30
CA LEU A 330 3.16 27.21 -16.53
C LEU A 330 3.48 25.71 -16.53
N LYS A 331 4.68 25.34 -16.08
CA LYS A 331 5.06 23.93 -15.93
C LYS A 331 4.18 23.19 -14.92
N ASN A 332 3.94 23.78 -13.75
CA ASN A 332 3.08 23.19 -12.71
C ASN A 332 1.58 23.18 -13.07
N LEU A 333 1.11 24.16 -13.85
CA LEU A 333 -0.27 24.18 -14.36
C LEU A 333 -0.52 23.06 -15.36
N ARG A 334 0.47 22.75 -16.22
CA ARG A 334 0.38 21.66 -17.21
C ARG A 334 0.68 20.29 -16.62
N GLN A 335 1.60 20.20 -15.66
CA GLN A 335 2.00 18.96 -14.99
C GLN A 335 1.59 19.04 -13.52
N GLN A 336 0.29 18.83 -13.25
CA GLN A 336 -0.12 18.68 -11.85
C GLN A 336 0.68 17.52 -11.24
N PRO A 337 1.32 17.69 -10.07
CA PRO A 337 2.08 16.65 -9.41
C PRO A 337 1.10 15.59 -8.87
N ILE A 338 0.64 14.74 -9.76
CA ILE A 338 -0.23 13.62 -9.46
C ILE A 338 0.70 12.44 -9.21
N LEU A 339 0.75 12.00 -7.95
CA LEU A 339 1.36 10.72 -7.63
C LEU A 339 0.47 9.63 -8.23
N THR A 340 0.91 9.08 -9.36
CA THR A 340 0.20 8.03 -10.08
C THR A 340 0.69 6.67 -9.63
N ALA A 341 -0.21 5.71 -9.55
CA ALA A 341 0.15 4.29 -9.45
C ALA A 341 0.58 3.83 -10.84
N TYR A 342 1.85 4.04 -11.20
CA TYR A 342 2.44 3.62 -12.48
C TYR A 342 1.68 4.17 -13.70
N GLY A 343 1.20 5.41 -13.62
CA GLY A 343 0.42 6.04 -14.70
C GLY A 343 -1.01 5.49 -14.90
N PHE A 344 -1.44 4.44 -14.19
CA PHE A 344 -2.78 3.86 -14.35
C PHE A 344 -3.88 4.67 -13.65
N PHE A 345 -3.64 5.14 -12.43
CA PHE A 345 -4.56 6.03 -11.73
C PHE A 345 -3.84 6.97 -10.76
N ALA A 346 -4.44 8.14 -10.53
CA ALA A 346 -4.03 9.03 -9.46
C ALA A 346 -4.33 8.39 -8.10
N LEU A 347 -3.39 8.37 -7.16
CA LEU A 347 -3.68 7.99 -5.77
C LEU A 347 -4.40 9.15 -5.07
N ASP A 348 -5.63 9.41 -5.46
CA ASP A 348 -6.44 10.54 -5.01
C ASP A 348 -7.72 10.10 -4.29
N LYS A 349 -8.44 11.07 -3.72
CA LYS A 349 -9.69 10.80 -3.00
C LYS A 349 -10.79 10.28 -3.93
N SER A 350 -10.80 10.70 -5.20
CA SER A 350 -11.79 10.26 -6.18
C SER A 350 -11.62 8.77 -6.48
N THR A 351 -10.38 8.29 -6.66
CA THR A 351 -10.11 6.88 -6.91
C THR A 351 -10.52 6.01 -5.73
N LEU A 352 -10.28 6.44 -4.48
CA LEU A 352 -10.77 5.73 -3.29
C LEU A 352 -12.31 5.69 -3.22
N PHE A 353 -12.98 6.78 -3.62
CA PHE A 353 -14.43 6.82 -3.67
C PHE A 353 -14.98 5.85 -4.73
N ASN A 354 -14.44 5.87 -5.95
CA ASN A 354 -14.82 4.96 -7.03
C ASN A 354 -14.57 3.49 -6.64
N LEU A 355 -13.46 3.22 -5.94
CA LEU A 355 -13.15 1.90 -5.40
C LEU A 355 -14.22 1.43 -4.40
N PHE A 356 -14.62 2.31 -3.48
CA PHE A 356 -15.66 2.01 -2.50
C PHE A 356 -17.02 1.73 -3.18
N THR A 357 -17.41 2.54 -4.17
CA THR A 357 -18.61 2.31 -4.95
C THR A 357 -18.57 0.95 -5.66
N ALA A 358 -17.45 0.61 -6.31
CA ALA A 358 -17.28 -0.68 -6.98
C ALA A 358 -17.38 -1.86 -6.01
N ILE A 359 -16.74 -1.78 -4.84
CA ILE A 359 -16.82 -2.79 -3.77
C ILE A 359 -18.28 -3.03 -3.37
N PHE A 360 -19.04 -1.94 -3.14
CA PHE A 360 -20.45 -2.02 -2.78
C PHE A 360 -21.30 -2.65 -3.89
N THR A 361 -21.09 -2.25 -5.14
CA THR A 361 -21.80 -2.83 -6.30
C THR A 361 -21.56 -4.33 -6.42
N TYR A 362 -20.30 -4.79 -6.37
CA TYR A 362 -19.99 -6.22 -6.44
C TYR A 362 -20.53 -7.00 -5.25
N MET A 363 -20.53 -6.39 -4.07
CA MET A 363 -21.12 -6.97 -2.88
C MET A 363 -22.63 -7.20 -3.03
N VAL A 364 -23.37 -6.21 -3.55
CA VAL A 364 -24.81 -6.35 -3.85
C VAL A 364 -25.06 -7.47 -4.87
N ILE A 365 -24.27 -7.54 -5.94
CA ILE A 365 -24.37 -8.60 -6.95
C ILE A 365 -24.19 -9.99 -6.31
N LEU A 366 -23.21 -10.17 -5.43
CA LEU A 366 -22.98 -11.45 -4.75
C LEU A 366 -24.14 -11.85 -3.82
N VAL A 367 -24.79 -10.88 -3.17
CA VAL A 367 -25.98 -11.13 -2.35
C VAL A 367 -27.17 -11.53 -3.22
N GLN A 368 -27.40 -10.84 -4.35
CA GLN A 368 -28.46 -11.20 -5.30
C GLN A 368 -28.31 -12.63 -5.83
N PHE A 369 -27.08 -13.04 -6.19
CA PHE A 369 -26.83 -14.43 -6.59
C PHE A 369 -27.15 -15.44 -5.48
N LYS A 370 -26.92 -15.08 -4.21
CA LYS A 370 -27.28 -15.93 -3.08
C LYS A 370 -28.79 -16.07 -2.92
N GLU A 371 -29.53 -14.97 -3.00
CA GLU A 371 -30.99 -15.00 -2.93
C GLU A 371 -31.57 -15.86 -4.05
N MET A 372 -31.07 -15.70 -5.28
CA MET A 372 -31.44 -16.52 -6.42
C MET A 372 -31.15 -18.01 -6.20
N GLU A 373 -29.95 -18.38 -5.72
CA GLU A 373 -29.59 -19.78 -5.46
C GLU A 373 -30.47 -20.39 -4.36
N ASN A 374 -30.81 -19.62 -3.33
CA ASN A 374 -31.71 -20.04 -2.26
C ASN A 374 -33.15 -20.27 -2.78
N SER A 375 -33.67 -19.37 -3.62
CA SER A 375 -34.98 -19.54 -4.25
C SER A 375 -35.03 -20.77 -5.15
N THR A 376 -34.00 -21.04 -5.95
CA THR A 376 -33.94 -22.25 -6.79
C THR A 376 -33.91 -23.53 -5.95
N LYS A 377 -33.12 -23.55 -4.87
CA LYS A 377 -33.08 -24.70 -3.94
C LYS A 377 -34.42 -24.93 -3.25
N ALA A 378 -35.14 -23.87 -2.88
CA ALA A 378 -36.47 -23.98 -2.30
C ALA A 378 -37.49 -24.58 -3.27
N ILE A 379 -37.46 -24.16 -4.55
CA ILE A 379 -38.32 -24.70 -5.60
C ILE A 379 -38.03 -26.20 -5.80
N GLN A 380 -36.76 -26.60 -5.94
CA GLN A 380 -36.37 -28.00 -6.13
C GLN A 380 -36.81 -28.89 -4.95
N ARG A 381 -36.71 -28.41 -3.70
CA ARG A 381 -37.22 -29.13 -2.53
C ARG A 381 -38.74 -29.26 -2.55
N GLY A 382 -39.46 -28.21 -2.96
CA GLY A 382 -40.91 -28.23 -3.14
C GLY A 382 -41.36 -29.23 -4.20
N THR A 383 -40.65 -29.31 -5.34
CA THR A 383 -40.93 -30.28 -6.40
C THR A 383 -40.64 -31.72 -5.97
N ALA A 384 -39.54 -31.95 -5.23
CA ALA A 384 -39.19 -33.28 -4.71
C ALA A 384 -40.20 -33.77 -3.65
N ALA A 385 -40.68 -32.89 -2.77
CA ALA A 385 -41.74 -33.21 -1.81
C ALA A 385 -43.09 -33.50 -2.50
N GLY A 386 -43.39 -32.77 -3.59
CA GLY A 386 -44.56 -33.04 -4.42
C GLY A 386 -44.51 -34.41 -5.12
N GLN A 387 -43.35 -34.81 -5.65
CA GLN A 387 -43.17 -36.13 -6.27
C GLN A 387 -43.24 -37.28 -5.27
N GLN A 388 -42.73 -37.12 -4.04
CA GLN A 388 -42.84 -38.16 -3.00
C GLN A 388 -44.30 -38.44 -2.60
N ASN A 389 -45.14 -37.41 -2.55
CA ASN A 389 -46.58 -37.56 -2.26
C ASN A 389 -47.35 -38.25 -3.40
N PHE A 390 -46.90 -38.11 -4.66
CA PHE A 390 -47.51 -38.80 -5.80
C PHE A 390 -47.09 -40.27 -5.94
N THR A 391 -45.98 -40.69 -5.34
CA THR A 391 -45.54 -42.11 -5.31
C THR A 391 -46.08 -42.91 -4.12
N GLN A 392 -46.78 -42.28 -3.18
CA GLN A 392 -47.42 -42.95 -2.02
C GLN A 392 -48.94 -43.09 -2.15
N GLN A 393 -49.52 -42.66 -3.28
CA GLN A 393 -50.88 -43.00 -3.72
C GLN A 393 -50.79 -44.06 -4.81
#